data_AF-A0A0S8EC49-F1
#
_entry.id   AF-A0A0S8EC49-F1
#
_cell.length_a   1.000
_cell.length_b   1.000
_cell.length_c   1.000
_cell.angle_alpha   90.00
_cell.angle_beta   90.00
_cell.angle_gamma   90.00
#
_symmetry.space_group_name_H-M   'P 1'
#
loop_
_entity.id
_entity.type
_entity.pdbx_description
1 polymer ?
#
loop_
_entity_poly.entity_id
_entity_poly.type
_entity_poly.pdbx_seq_one_letter_code
_entity_poly.pdbx_strand_id
1 'polypeptide(L)'
;MGLELLLGMLVPSVIALFALLILLPEGGPAVPAVVAAGAALAVVSIAFVRSGSYDRIVSRLPLPRVVRKLLAPEGDIVAAVRGVPLWSLGAAAGIYAAMFVFVGVRSFYAFQLFGGSMNVMELVGISAAAFTLGSVSFLPMGLGVRDATLVALFIQAGADRDAAIAVAALDRLLSTGVPFLLGVLSAQVLGLRAVLRPKDSKAQMEGEASRARRLGLLEDHEGRVGEPRPGHPAAHVLDGIGKGDG
;
A
#
# COMPACT_ATOMS: atom_id res chain seq x y z
N MET A 1 5.05 -2.95 5.28
CA MET A 1 3.83 -2.83 4.47
C MET A 1 2.68 -2.12 5.19
N GLY A 2 2.36 -2.47 6.45
CA GLY A 2 1.23 -1.84 7.17
C GLY A 2 1.30 -0.31 7.35
N LEU A 3 2.49 0.23 7.68
CA LEU A 3 2.69 1.68 7.85
C LEU A 3 2.43 2.49 6.57
N GLU A 4 2.84 1.95 5.42
CA GLU A 4 2.69 2.57 4.11
C GLU A 4 1.22 2.66 3.69
N LEU A 5 0.45 1.58 3.91
CA LEU A 5 -1.00 1.59 3.71
C LEU A 5 -1.68 2.61 4.62
N LEU A 6 -1.25 2.69 5.88
CA LEU A 6 -1.81 3.63 6.85
C LEU A 6 -1.55 5.08 6.41
N LEU A 7 -0.30 5.45 6.10
CA LEU A 7 0.05 6.77 5.57
C LEU A 7 -0.68 7.07 4.25
N GLY A 8 -0.72 6.08 3.35
CA GLY A 8 -1.37 6.20 2.04
C GLY A 8 -2.87 6.45 2.11
N MET A 9 -3.55 6.02 3.18
CA MET A 9 -4.98 6.34 3.40
C MET A 9 -5.16 7.63 4.21
N LEU A 10 -4.26 7.90 5.16
CA LEU A 10 -4.38 8.98 6.12
C LEU A 10 -4.19 10.36 5.49
N VAL A 11 -3.13 10.51 4.71
CA VAL A 11 -2.80 11.78 4.05
C VAL A 11 -3.94 12.24 3.13
N PRO A 12 -4.46 11.42 2.20
CA PRO A 12 -5.61 11.80 1.39
C PRO A 12 -6.84 12.14 2.24
N SER A 13 -7.08 11.40 3.32
CA SER A 13 -8.25 11.66 4.17
C SER A 13 -8.17 13.02 4.86
N VAL A 14 -6.99 13.42 5.33
CA VAL A 14 -6.78 14.75 5.91
C VAL A 14 -6.93 15.85 4.85
N ILE A 15 -6.37 15.66 3.65
CA ILE A 15 -6.49 16.62 2.54
C ILE A 15 -7.95 16.74 2.09
N ALA A 16 -8.65 15.62 1.93
CA ALA A 16 -10.06 15.57 1.57
C ALA A 16 -10.93 16.35 2.54
N LEU A 17 -10.63 16.20 3.83
CA LEU A 17 -11.39 16.85 4.88
C LEU A 17 -11.13 18.36 4.92
N PHE A 18 -9.87 18.77 4.70
CA PHE A 18 -9.51 20.18 4.54
C PHE A 18 -10.11 20.80 3.27
N ALA A 19 -10.25 20.03 2.20
CA ALA A 19 -10.91 20.50 0.99
C ALA A 19 -12.42 20.62 1.16
N LEU A 20 -13.07 19.64 1.77
CA LEU A 20 -14.50 19.72 2.11
C LEU A 20 -14.79 20.92 3.02
N LEU A 21 -13.86 21.26 3.91
CA LEU A 21 -13.85 22.50 4.71
C LEU A 21 -13.98 23.76 3.87
N ILE A 22 -13.25 23.82 2.75
CA ILE A 22 -13.22 24.97 1.85
C ILE A 22 -14.45 24.97 0.92
N LEU A 23 -14.86 23.79 0.45
CA LEU A 23 -15.93 23.60 -0.54
C LEU A 23 -17.35 23.70 0.04
N LEU A 24 -17.54 23.50 1.35
CA LEU A 24 -18.86 23.58 2.02
C LEU A 24 -18.92 24.81 2.96
N PRO A 25 -19.00 26.04 2.43
CA PRO A 25 -18.99 27.26 3.24
C PRO A 25 -20.22 27.38 4.16
N GLU A 26 -21.30 26.64 3.91
CA GLU A 26 -22.50 26.64 4.76
C GLU A 26 -22.29 25.89 6.09
N GLY A 27 -21.32 24.97 6.14
CA GLY A 27 -20.87 24.39 7.39
C GLY A 27 -19.85 25.33 8.02
N GLY A 28 -20.24 26.06 9.07
CA GLY A 28 -19.31 26.92 9.80
C GLY A 28 -17.98 26.19 10.09
N PRO A 29 -16.82 26.89 10.06
CA PRO A 29 -15.49 26.29 10.03
C PRO A 29 -15.19 25.34 11.20
N ALA A 30 -16.00 25.39 12.26
CA ALA A 30 -15.96 24.50 13.40
C ALA A 30 -16.21 23.03 13.04
N VAL A 31 -17.19 22.71 12.20
CA VAL A 31 -17.59 21.31 11.98
C VAL A 31 -16.43 20.48 11.44
N PRO A 32 -15.73 20.88 10.37
CA PRO A 32 -14.72 20.02 9.81
C PRO A 32 -13.32 20.31 10.37
N ALA A 33 -13.11 21.43 11.09
CA ALA A 33 -11.98 21.53 12.03
C ALA A 33 -12.08 20.47 13.15
N VAL A 34 -13.29 20.23 13.69
CA VAL A 34 -13.52 19.19 14.70
C VAL A 34 -13.28 17.80 14.12
N VAL A 35 -13.71 17.52 12.88
CA VAL A 35 -13.44 16.22 12.26
C VAL A 35 -11.95 16.04 11.93
N ALA A 36 -11.24 17.08 11.48
CA ALA A 36 -9.80 17.05 11.23
C ALA A 36 -9.02 16.78 12.52
N ALA A 37 -9.36 17.55 13.56
CA ALA A 37 -8.79 17.38 14.88
C ALA A 37 -9.09 15.97 15.39
N GLY A 38 -10.33 15.50 15.29
CA GLY A 38 -10.72 14.15 15.71
C GLY A 38 -9.97 13.04 14.98
N ALA A 39 -9.79 13.16 13.66
CA ALA A 39 -9.03 12.20 12.87
C ALA A 39 -7.54 12.21 13.25
N ALA A 40 -6.92 13.39 13.36
CA ALA A 40 -5.54 13.53 13.80
C ALA A 40 -5.34 12.98 15.23
N LEU A 41 -6.27 13.27 16.13
CA LEU A 41 -6.24 12.80 17.51
C LEU A 41 -6.45 11.29 17.58
N ALA A 42 -7.33 10.71 16.76
CA ALA A 42 -7.50 9.27 16.65
C ALA A 42 -6.20 8.59 16.19
N VAL A 43 -5.53 9.17 15.19
CA VAL A 43 -4.27 8.65 14.65
C VAL A 43 -3.14 8.74 15.66
N VAL A 44 -2.98 9.91 16.30
CA VAL A 44 -2.01 10.10 17.37
C VAL A 44 -2.32 9.16 18.53
N SER A 45 -3.60 8.98 18.88
CA SER A 45 -4.01 8.03 19.92
C SER A 45 -3.63 6.60 19.54
N ILE A 46 -3.89 6.17 18.31
CA ILE A 46 -3.52 4.83 17.85
C ILE A 46 -2.00 4.65 17.83
N ALA A 47 -1.24 5.67 17.41
CA ALA A 47 0.22 5.60 17.35
C ALA A 47 0.87 5.61 18.75
N PHE A 48 0.35 6.40 19.69
CA PHE A 48 1.01 6.68 20.96
C PHE A 48 0.37 6.02 22.20
N VAL A 49 -0.88 5.57 22.16
CA VAL A 49 -1.50 4.88 23.30
C VAL A 49 -0.79 3.56 23.54
N ARG A 50 -0.23 3.40 24.75
CA ARG A 50 0.42 2.16 25.24
C ARG A 50 -0.48 0.96 24.93
N SER A 51 0.06 -0.03 24.20
CA SER A 51 -0.66 -1.22 23.71
C SER A 51 -1.55 -1.87 24.79
N GLY A 52 -1.08 -1.92 26.03
CA GLY A 52 -1.84 -2.50 27.14
C GLY A 52 -3.14 -1.78 27.52
N SER A 53 -3.25 -0.46 27.30
CA SER A 53 -4.49 0.28 27.58
C SER A 53 -5.51 0.12 26.46
N TYR A 54 -5.04 0.05 25.21
CA TYR A 54 -5.90 -0.12 24.05
C TYR A 54 -6.60 -1.48 24.07
N ASP A 55 -5.85 -2.55 24.33
CA ASP A 55 -6.39 -3.92 24.43
C ASP A 55 -7.47 -4.05 25.51
N ARG A 56 -7.29 -3.32 26.62
CA ARG A 56 -8.25 -3.29 27.74
C ARG A 56 -9.55 -2.56 27.40
N ILE A 57 -9.50 -1.55 26.52
CA ILE A 57 -10.69 -0.82 26.07
C ILE A 57 -11.42 -1.61 24.99
N VAL A 58 -10.68 -2.12 23.99
CA VAL A 58 -11.28 -2.86 22.85
C VAL A 58 -11.92 -4.17 23.31
N SER A 59 -11.36 -4.85 24.31
CA SER A 59 -11.95 -6.07 24.88
C SER A 59 -13.30 -5.84 25.57
N ARG A 60 -13.59 -4.60 26.02
CA ARG A 60 -14.88 -4.26 26.66
C ARG A 60 -15.98 -3.92 25.67
N LEU A 61 -15.66 -3.64 24.41
CA LEU A 61 -16.65 -3.29 23.40
C LEU A 61 -17.27 -4.57 22.80
N PRO A 62 -18.61 -4.62 22.63
CA PRO A 62 -19.33 -5.76 22.04
C PRO A 62 -19.20 -5.74 20.50
N LEU A 63 -17.97 -5.81 20.01
CA LEU A 63 -17.67 -5.73 18.58
C LEU A 63 -17.70 -7.13 17.94
N PRO A 64 -18.21 -7.27 16.71
CA PRO A 64 -18.14 -8.52 15.95
C PRO A 64 -16.68 -8.93 15.70
N ARG A 65 -16.43 -10.25 15.60
CA ARG A 65 -15.07 -10.82 15.49
C ARG A 65 -14.24 -10.19 14.36
N VAL A 66 -14.86 -9.88 13.22
CA VAL A 66 -14.20 -9.26 12.07
C VAL A 66 -13.67 -7.87 12.43
N VAL A 67 -14.49 -7.06 13.09
CA VAL A 67 -14.14 -5.69 13.51
C VAL A 67 -13.07 -5.73 14.60
N ARG A 68 -13.13 -6.70 15.52
CA ARG A 68 -12.09 -6.89 16.54
C ARG A 68 -10.75 -7.30 15.91
N LYS A 69 -10.76 -8.16 14.88
CA LYS A 69 -9.55 -8.53 14.13
C LYS A 69 -8.98 -7.37 13.30
N LEU A 70 -9.84 -6.46 12.83
CA LEU A 70 -9.43 -5.25 12.13
C LEU A 70 -8.87 -4.17 13.08
N LEU A 71 -9.47 -4.04 14.28
CA LEU A 71 -9.12 -3.02 15.28
C LEU A 71 -7.99 -3.43 16.23
N ALA A 72 -7.71 -4.71 16.39
CA ALA A 72 -6.54 -5.21 17.10
C ALA A 72 -5.47 -5.55 16.05
N PRO A 73 -4.79 -4.55 15.46
CA PRO A 73 -3.65 -4.83 14.61
C PRO A 73 -2.68 -5.68 15.43
N GLU A 74 -2.22 -6.78 14.85
CA GLU A 74 -1.17 -7.60 15.46
C GLU A 74 -0.10 -6.66 15.99
N GLY A 75 0.34 -6.87 17.25
CA GLY A 75 1.15 -5.90 18.00
C GLY A 75 2.39 -5.39 17.24
N ASP A 76 2.82 -6.14 16.24
CA ASP A 76 3.86 -5.82 15.25
C ASP A 76 3.63 -4.49 14.52
N ILE A 77 2.39 -4.11 14.15
CA ILE A 77 2.16 -2.84 13.44
C ILE A 77 2.41 -1.65 14.37
N VAL A 78 1.89 -1.72 15.60
CA VAL A 78 2.07 -0.64 16.59
C VAL A 78 3.55 -0.54 16.99
N ALA A 79 4.22 -1.67 17.16
CA ALA A 79 5.66 -1.72 17.42
C ALA A 79 6.45 -1.11 16.25
N ALA A 80 6.09 -1.43 15.00
CA ALA A 80 6.72 -0.88 13.81
C ALA A 80 6.52 0.63 13.68
N VAL A 81 5.30 1.14 13.92
CA VAL A 81 5.00 2.60 13.88
C VAL A 81 5.81 3.35 14.93
N ARG A 82 5.94 2.79 16.14
CA ARG A 82 6.72 3.40 17.23
C ARG A 82 8.23 3.41 16.99
N GLY A 83 8.73 2.45 16.21
CA GLY A 83 10.13 2.40 15.81
C GLY A 83 10.52 3.43 14.76
N VAL A 84 9.54 4.07 14.10
CA VAL A 84 9.80 5.03 13.03
C VAL A 84 10.01 6.43 13.62
N PRO A 85 11.12 7.11 13.31
CA PRO A 85 11.34 8.47 13.78
C PRO A 85 10.30 9.43 13.18
N LEU A 86 9.82 10.37 14.00
CA LEU A 86 8.75 11.31 13.63
C LEU A 86 9.08 12.12 12.38
N TRP A 87 10.35 12.47 12.18
CA TRP A 87 10.82 13.16 10.98
C TRP A 87 10.55 12.36 9.70
N SER A 88 10.82 11.05 9.70
CA SER A 88 10.55 10.19 8.55
C SER A 88 9.06 10.09 8.26
N LEU A 89 8.22 10.07 9.30
CA LEU A 89 6.76 10.09 9.15
C LEU A 89 6.28 11.42 8.53
N GLY A 90 6.84 12.55 8.99
CA GLY A 90 6.56 13.87 8.42
C GLY A 90 7.02 13.98 6.97
N ALA A 91 8.20 13.47 6.64
CA ALA A 91 8.72 13.43 5.28
C ALA A 91 7.82 12.57 4.37
N ALA A 92 7.41 11.38 4.81
CA ALA A 92 6.49 10.53 4.07
C ALA A 92 5.14 11.23 3.84
N ALA A 93 4.58 11.86 4.86
CA ALA A 93 3.34 12.62 4.75
C ALA A 93 3.48 13.79 3.75
N GLY A 94 4.61 14.50 3.78
CA GLY A 94 4.93 15.57 2.83
C GLY A 94 5.01 15.06 1.37
N ILE A 95 5.63 13.90 1.14
CA ILE A 95 5.68 13.27 -0.19
C ILE A 95 4.28 12.93 -0.69
N TYR A 96 3.43 12.32 0.14
CA TYR A 96 2.06 12.03 -0.24
C TYR A 96 1.25 13.31 -0.52
N ALA A 97 1.41 14.35 0.29
CA ALA A 97 0.74 15.63 0.06
C ALA A 97 1.17 16.27 -1.25
N ALA A 98 2.48 16.29 -1.55
CA ALA A 98 3.01 16.76 -2.81
C ALA A 98 2.45 15.96 -4.00
N MET A 99 2.33 14.64 -3.87
CA MET A 99 1.72 13.79 -4.89
C MET A 99 0.28 14.22 -5.21
N PHE A 100 -0.54 14.54 -4.20
CA PHE A 100 -1.90 15.04 -4.43
C PHE A 100 -1.91 16.42 -5.11
N VAL A 101 -0.96 17.30 -4.80
CA VAL A 101 -0.79 18.57 -5.52
C VAL A 101 -0.50 18.31 -7.00
N PHE A 102 0.42 17.39 -7.32
CA PHE A 102 0.69 17.01 -8.71
C PHE A 102 -0.53 16.41 -9.41
N VAL A 103 -1.35 15.62 -8.71
CA VAL A 103 -2.62 15.10 -9.26
C VAL A 103 -3.60 16.23 -9.55
N GLY A 104 -3.71 17.23 -8.67
CA GLY A 104 -4.55 18.41 -8.89
C GLY A 104 -4.07 19.26 -10.08
N VAL A 105 -2.77 19.52 -10.19
CA VAL A 105 -2.17 20.23 -11.33
C VAL A 105 -2.39 19.46 -12.65
N ARG A 106 -2.21 18.14 -12.64
CA ARG A 106 -2.51 17.29 -13.81
C ARG A 106 -3.98 17.41 -14.20
N SER A 107 -4.89 17.33 -13.23
CA SER A 107 -6.34 17.46 -13.47
C SER A 107 -6.72 18.85 -13.98
N PHE A 108 -6.02 19.89 -13.54
CA PHE A 108 -6.21 21.26 -14.02
C PHE A 108 -5.92 21.38 -15.51
N TYR A 109 -4.78 20.84 -15.96
CA TYR A 109 -4.47 20.81 -17.40
C TYR A 109 -5.44 19.92 -18.17
N ALA A 110 -5.90 18.80 -17.59
CA ALA A 110 -6.93 17.98 -18.21
C ALA A 110 -8.23 18.76 -18.42
N PHE A 111 -8.68 19.52 -17.42
CA PHE A 111 -9.87 20.38 -17.57
C PHE A 111 -9.70 21.44 -18.65
N GLN A 112 -8.53 22.09 -18.71
CA GLN A 112 -8.25 23.07 -19.77
C GLN A 112 -8.29 22.45 -21.17
N LEU A 113 -7.84 21.20 -21.33
CA LEU A 113 -7.91 20.48 -22.61
C LEU A 113 -9.35 20.23 -23.08
N PHE A 114 -10.30 20.06 -22.15
CA PHE A 114 -11.72 19.85 -22.44
C PHE A 114 -12.56 21.14 -22.35
N GLY A 115 -11.93 22.31 -22.26
CA GLY A 115 -12.60 23.60 -22.24
C GLY A 115 -13.24 23.98 -20.90
N GLY A 116 -12.95 23.24 -19.83
CA GLY A 116 -13.37 23.57 -18.46
C GLY A 116 -12.35 24.43 -17.71
N SER A 117 -12.82 25.17 -16.70
CA SER A 117 -11.96 25.87 -15.75
C SER A 117 -12.35 25.48 -14.33
N MET A 118 -11.37 25.02 -13.55
CA MET A 118 -11.51 24.72 -12.13
C MET A 118 -10.24 25.16 -11.40
N ASN A 119 -10.35 25.49 -10.12
CA ASN A 119 -9.18 25.85 -9.34
C ASN A 119 -8.34 24.60 -9.01
N VAL A 120 -7.01 24.69 -9.12
CA VAL A 120 -6.09 23.61 -8.73
C VAL A 120 -6.38 23.12 -7.31
N MET A 121 -6.65 24.02 -6.36
CA MET A 121 -6.90 23.65 -4.97
C MET A 121 -8.19 22.84 -4.80
N GLU A 122 -9.24 23.16 -5.54
CA GLU A 122 -10.50 22.39 -5.56
C GLU A 122 -10.24 20.99 -6.12
N LEU A 123 -9.47 20.90 -7.22
CA LEU A 123 -9.13 19.63 -7.86
C LEU A 123 -8.27 18.72 -6.97
N VAL A 124 -7.31 19.28 -6.23
CA VAL A 124 -6.53 18.54 -5.21
C VAL A 124 -7.48 17.95 -4.18
N GLY A 125 -8.42 18.76 -3.71
CA GLY A 125 -9.41 18.37 -2.71
C GLY A 125 -10.36 17.28 -3.16
N ILE A 126 -10.97 17.46 -4.33
CA ILE A 126 -11.86 16.49 -4.96
C ILE A 126 -11.11 15.16 -5.19
N SER A 127 -9.87 15.23 -5.67
CA SER A 127 -9.03 14.05 -5.89
C SER A 127 -8.73 13.29 -4.61
N ALA A 128 -8.41 14.00 -3.53
CA ALA A 128 -8.17 13.41 -2.23
C ALA A 128 -9.44 12.76 -1.66
N ALA A 129 -10.59 13.44 -1.75
CA ALA A 129 -11.87 12.92 -1.29
C ALA A 129 -12.28 11.64 -2.03
N ALA A 130 -12.18 11.65 -3.36
CA ALA A 130 -12.48 10.48 -4.17
C ALA A 130 -11.51 9.32 -3.89
N PHE A 131 -10.22 9.61 -3.65
CA PHE A 131 -9.24 8.59 -3.27
C PHE A 131 -9.57 7.95 -1.91
N THR A 132 -9.95 8.76 -0.92
CA THR A 132 -10.38 8.27 0.40
C THR A 132 -11.63 7.40 0.29
N LEU A 133 -12.67 7.87 -0.41
CA LEU A 133 -13.91 7.09 -0.64
C LEU A 133 -13.63 5.79 -1.40
N GLY A 134 -12.77 5.84 -2.41
CA GLY A 134 -12.30 4.65 -3.12
C GLY A 134 -11.59 3.65 -2.21
N SER A 135 -10.73 4.13 -1.31
CA SER A 135 -9.99 3.30 -0.36
C SER A 135 -10.90 2.62 0.67
N VAL A 136 -11.97 3.31 1.10
CA VAL A 136 -12.96 2.76 2.04
C VAL A 136 -13.84 1.70 1.39
N SER A 137 -14.02 1.71 0.07
CA SER A 137 -14.89 0.76 -0.64
C SER A 137 -14.42 -0.70 -0.61
N PHE A 138 -13.17 -0.96 -0.19
CA PHE A 138 -12.48 -2.26 -0.28
C PHE A 138 -12.44 -2.89 -1.69
N LEU A 139 -12.88 -2.16 -2.72
CA LEU A 139 -12.71 -2.58 -4.10
C LEU A 139 -11.24 -2.39 -4.49
N PRO A 140 -10.65 -3.34 -5.23
CA PRO A 140 -9.27 -3.22 -5.68
C PRO A 140 -9.11 -1.91 -6.44
N MET A 141 -8.14 -1.08 -6.05
CA MET A 141 -7.87 0.25 -6.61
C MET A 141 -9.05 1.25 -6.54
N GLY A 142 -10.13 0.93 -5.81
CA GLY A 142 -11.35 1.73 -5.77
C GLY A 142 -12.05 1.86 -7.12
N LEU A 143 -11.87 0.88 -8.03
CA LEU A 143 -12.40 0.97 -9.40
C LEU A 143 -13.91 1.19 -9.37
N GLY A 144 -14.39 2.16 -10.14
CA GLY A 144 -15.81 2.51 -10.19
C GLY A 144 -16.20 3.50 -9.10
N VAL A 145 -15.95 3.20 -7.81
CA VAL A 145 -16.32 4.12 -6.71
C VAL A 145 -15.51 5.42 -6.78
N ARG A 146 -14.19 5.32 -6.96
CA ARG A 146 -13.33 6.51 -7.09
C ARG A 146 -13.71 7.35 -8.30
N ASP A 147 -13.96 6.72 -9.44
CA ASP A 147 -14.28 7.44 -10.69
C ASP A 147 -15.67 8.09 -10.62
N ALA A 148 -16.67 7.37 -10.11
CA ALA A 148 -18.00 7.91 -9.89
C ALA A 148 -17.98 9.07 -8.90
N THR A 149 -17.19 8.95 -7.83
CA THR A 149 -17.02 10.03 -6.85
C THR A 149 -16.32 11.24 -7.47
N LEU A 150 -15.26 11.05 -8.27
CA LEU A 150 -14.60 12.14 -8.99
C LEU A 150 -15.59 12.89 -9.88
N VAL A 151 -16.33 12.16 -10.74
CA VAL A 151 -17.32 12.76 -11.64
C VAL A 151 -18.40 13.50 -10.87
N ALA A 152 -18.95 12.89 -9.81
CA ALA A 152 -19.98 13.50 -8.99
C ALA A 152 -19.48 14.80 -8.32
N LEU A 153 -18.28 14.78 -7.75
CA LEU A 153 -17.69 15.95 -7.08
C LEU A 153 -17.30 17.05 -8.08
N PHE A 154 -16.82 16.70 -9.28
CA PHE A 154 -16.57 17.71 -10.32
C PHE A 154 -17.86 18.40 -10.77
N ILE A 155 -18.93 17.64 -11.03
CA ILE A 155 -20.24 18.20 -11.40
C ILE A 155 -20.78 19.07 -10.27
N GLN A 156 -20.66 18.61 -9.02
CA GLN A 156 -21.08 19.37 -7.85
C GLN A 156 -20.31 20.69 -7.70
N ALA A 157 -19.03 20.71 -8.06
CA ALA A 157 -18.20 21.92 -8.09
C ALA A 157 -18.41 22.75 -9.37
N GLY A 158 -19.44 22.45 -10.17
CA GLY A 158 -19.85 23.27 -11.32
C GLY A 158 -19.19 22.91 -12.65
N ALA A 159 -18.44 21.81 -12.73
CA ALA A 159 -17.90 21.34 -14.00
C ALA A 159 -19.01 20.84 -14.93
N ASP A 160 -18.82 21.05 -16.23
CA ASP A 160 -19.64 20.41 -17.25
C ASP A 160 -19.53 18.88 -17.15
N ARG A 161 -20.66 18.19 -17.34
CA ARG A 161 -20.75 16.74 -17.17
C ARG A 161 -19.82 15.98 -18.13
N ASP A 162 -19.74 16.41 -19.38
CA ASP A 162 -18.95 15.72 -20.39
C ASP A 162 -17.46 15.93 -20.13
N ALA A 163 -17.07 17.15 -19.74
CA ALA A 163 -15.72 17.46 -19.29
C ALA A 163 -15.33 16.65 -18.04
N ALA A 164 -16.21 16.56 -17.03
CA ALA A 164 -15.96 15.81 -15.80
C ALA A 164 -15.72 14.32 -16.08
N ILE A 165 -16.54 13.70 -16.94
CA ILE A 165 -16.38 12.30 -17.35
C ILE A 165 -15.07 12.10 -18.12
N ALA A 166 -14.76 12.98 -19.07
CA ALA A 166 -13.55 12.89 -19.87
C ALA A 166 -12.27 13.04 -19.02
N VAL A 167 -12.26 14.00 -18.08
CA VAL A 167 -11.15 14.20 -17.14
C VAL A 167 -10.97 13.00 -16.21
N ALA A 168 -12.05 12.46 -15.64
CA ALA A 168 -11.97 11.28 -14.77
C ALA A 168 -11.43 10.05 -15.54
N ALA A 169 -11.89 9.82 -16.78
CA ALA A 169 -11.39 8.75 -17.63
C ALA A 169 -9.90 8.93 -17.97
N LEU A 170 -9.49 10.16 -18.30
CA LEU A 170 -8.09 10.50 -18.57
C LEU A 170 -7.22 10.32 -17.32
N ASP A 171 -7.70 10.74 -16.14
CA ASP A 171 -6.98 10.57 -14.88
C ASP A 171 -6.70 9.08 -14.60
N ARG A 172 -7.69 8.22 -14.86
CA ARG A 172 -7.55 6.77 -14.73
C ARG A 172 -6.57 6.18 -15.75
N LEU A 173 -6.64 6.61 -17.01
CA LEU A 173 -5.72 6.19 -18.05
C LEU A 173 -4.26 6.55 -17.70
N LEU A 174 -4.04 7.76 -17.18
CA LEU A 174 -2.71 8.23 -16.80
C LEU A 174 -2.20 7.60 -15.50
N SER A 175 -3.06 7.45 -14.49
CA SER A 175 -2.66 6.91 -13.19
C SER A 175 -2.47 5.40 -13.17
N THR A 176 -3.24 4.66 -13.97
CA THR A 176 -3.21 3.19 -13.98
C THR A 176 -2.67 2.64 -15.30
N GLY A 177 -3.10 3.21 -16.42
CA GLY A 177 -2.70 2.74 -17.75
C GLY A 177 -1.21 2.94 -18.02
N VAL A 178 -0.65 4.11 -17.73
CA VAL A 178 0.78 4.39 -17.97
C VAL A 178 1.70 3.51 -17.13
N PRO A 179 1.55 3.39 -15.79
CA PRO A 179 2.38 2.48 -15.00
C PRO A 179 2.24 1.01 -15.41
N PHE A 180 1.02 0.58 -15.79
CA PHE A 180 0.80 -0.77 -16.29
C PHE A 180 1.58 -1.03 -17.58
N LEU A 181 1.49 -0.13 -18.57
CA LEU A 181 2.24 -0.25 -19.82
C LEU A 181 3.76 -0.22 -19.58
N LEU A 182 4.24 0.66 -18.71
CA LEU A 182 5.66 0.71 -18.33
C LEU A 182 6.10 -0.59 -17.65
N GLY A 183 5.26 -1.18 -16.81
CA GLY A 183 5.54 -2.48 -16.18
C GLY A 183 5.64 -3.61 -17.20
N VAL A 184 4.71 -3.67 -18.16
CA VAL A 184 4.72 -4.67 -19.25
C VAL A 184 5.97 -4.51 -20.12
N LEU A 185 6.28 -3.28 -20.54
CA LEU A 185 7.50 -3.00 -21.33
C LEU A 185 8.76 -3.37 -20.55
N SER A 186 8.84 -3.02 -19.27
CA SER A 186 9.97 -3.39 -18.40
C SER A 186 10.13 -4.90 -18.28
N ALA A 187 9.02 -5.62 -18.11
CA ALA A 187 9.00 -7.08 -18.03
C ALA A 187 9.43 -7.73 -19.36
N GLN A 188 9.06 -7.17 -20.50
CA GLN A 188 9.51 -7.68 -21.80
C GLN A 188 11.02 -7.45 -21.98
N VAL A 189 11.52 -6.23 -21.73
CA VAL A 189 12.94 -5.90 -21.91
C VAL A 189 13.84 -6.71 -20.97
N LEU A 190 13.43 -6.88 -19.71
CA LEU A 190 14.22 -7.61 -18.70
C LEU A 190 13.98 -9.12 -18.74
N GLY A 191 12.74 -9.56 -18.97
CA GLY A 191 12.37 -10.97 -19.07
C GLY A 191 13.00 -11.64 -20.29
N LEU A 192 13.07 -10.94 -21.43
CA LEU A 192 13.80 -11.43 -22.61
C LEU A 192 15.29 -11.59 -22.30
N ARG A 193 15.90 -10.70 -21.50
CA ARG A 193 17.30 -10.83 -21.07
C ARG A 193 17.52 -12.02 -20.15
N ALA A 194 16.59 -12.29 -19.23
CA ALA A 194 16.65 -13.45 -18.34
C ALA A 194 16.52 -14.78 -19.11
N VAL A 195 15.66 -14.82 -20.14
CA VAL A 195 15.44 -16.01 -20.98
C VAL A 195 16.56 -16.22 -22.01
N LEU A 196 17.27 -15.17 -22.44
CA LEU A 196 18.38 -15.27 -23.40
C LEU A 196 19.76 -15.55 -22.75
N ARG A 197 19.93 -15.25 -21.46
CA ARG A 197 21.15 -15.56 -20.68
C ARG A 197 21.40 -16.99 -20.17
N PRO A 198 20.52 -18.00 -20.28
CA PRO A 198 20.78 -19.35 -19.75
C PRO A 198 22.02 -20.03 -20.35
N LYS A 199 22.40 -19.66 -21.58
CA LYS A 199 23.48 -20.32 -22.31
C LYS A 199 24.88 -19.95 -21.78
N ASP A 200 25.04 -18.74 -21.25
CA ASP A 200 26.30 -18.29 -20.68
C ASP A 200 26.54 -18.86 -19.28
N SER A 201 25.47 -19.09 -18.51
CA SER A 201 25.57 -19.61 -17.15
C SER A 201 26.02 -21.09 -17.12
N LYS A 202 25.63 -21.90 -18.11
CA LYS A 202 26.16 -23.27 -18.26
C LYS A 202 27.63 -23.27 -18.66
N ALA A 203 28.02 -22.44 -19.63
CA ALA A 203 29.42 -22.32 -20.04
C ALA A 203 30.33 -21.82 -18.91
N GLN A 204 29.81 -20.92 -18.07
CA GLN A 204 30.53 -20.41 -16.90
C GLN A 204 30.64 -21.45 -15.78
N MET A 205 29.58 -22.23 -15.51
CA MET A 205 29.63 -23.34 -14.54
C MET A 205 30.56 -24.46 -14.99
N GLU A 206 30.59 -24.81 -16.28
CA GLU A 206 31.54 -25.79 -16.82
C GLU A 206 32.99 -25.28 -16.72
N GLY A 207 33.21 -23.99 -16.95
CA GLY A 207 34.51 -23.34 -16.76
C GLY A 207 34.97 -23.33 -15.29
N GLU A 208 34.10 -22.99 -14.35
CA GLU A 208 34.39 -23.01 -12.92
C GLU A 208 34.58 -24.43 -12.38
N ALA A 209 33.76 -25.40 -12.79
CA ALA A 209 33.93 -26.81 -12.44
C ALA A 209 35.27 -27.35 -12.98
N SER A 210 35.65 -26.98 -14.21
CA SER A 210 36.95 -27.35 -14.78
C SER A 210 38.12 -26.70 -14.03
N ARG A 211 37.97 -25.45 -13.58
CA ARG A 211 38.97 -24.75 -12.77
C ARG A 211 39.10 -25.34 -11.37
N ALA A 212 37.98 -25.69 -10.74
CA ALA A 212 37.93 -26.35 -9.44
C ALA A 212 38.56 -27.75 -9.49
N ARG A 213 38.33 -28.53 -10.55
CA ARG A 213 39.03 -29.81 -10.80
C ARG A 213 40.53 -29.62 -10.96
N ARG A 214 40.97 -28.60 -11.71
CA ARG A 214 42.42 -28.29 -11.85
C ARG A 214 43.08 -27.88 -10.53
N LEU A 215 42.32 -27.27 -9.62
CA LEU A 215 42.81 -26.89 -8.30
C LEU A 215 42.75 -28.04 -7.27
N GLY A 216 42.27 -29.22 -7.66
CA GLY A 216 42.14 -30.37 -6.75
C GLY A 216 41.10 -30.16 -5.64
N LEU A 217 40.21 -29.17 -5.77
CA LEU A 217 39.18 -28.87 -4.77
C LEU A 217 37.95 -29.76 -4.89
N LEU A 218 37.80 -30.43 -6.03
CA LEU A 218 36.83 -31.51 -6.22
C LEU A 218 37.63 -32.80 -6.23
N GLU A 219 37.90 -33.34 -5.05
CA GLU A 219 38.34 -34.71 -4.92
C GLU A 219 37.20 -35.61 -5.42
N ASP A 220 37.53 -36.51 -6.34
CA ASP A 220 36.59 -37.44 -6.98
C ASP A 220 35.98 -38.38 -5.93
N HIS A 221 34.88 -37.96 -5.31
CA HIS A 221 34.06 -38.81 -4.45
C HIS A 221 33.18 -39.80 -5.22
N GLU A 222 33.32 -39.90 -6.55
CA GLU A 222 32.63 -40.92 -7.36
C GLU A 222 33.12 -42.37 -7.09
N GLY A 223 34.10 -42.57 -6.20
CA GLY A 223 34.64 -43.90 -5.89
C GLY A 223 34.02 -44.66 -4.71
N ARG A 224 33.03 -44.14 -3.96
CA ARG A 224 32.44 -44.85 -2.80
C ARG A 224 30.96 -45.18 -2.97
N VAL A 225 30.64 -45.90 -4.04
CA VAL A 225 29.43 -46.74 -4.09
C VAL A 225 29.82 -48.09 -3.50
N GLY A 226 29.63 -48.30 -2.19
CA GLY A 226 29.92 -49.63 -1.65
C GLY A 226 29.98 -49.85 -0.14
N GLU A 227 29.60 -48.91 0.72
CA GLU A 227 29.45 -49.24 2.15
C GLU A 227 28.01 -49.02 2.63
N PRO A 228 27.30 -50.07 3.06
CA PRO A 228 25.99 -49.93 3.68
C PRO A 228 26.16 -49.18 5.00
N ARG A 229 25.54 -48.00 5.11
CA ARG A 229 25.51 -47.25 6.36
C ARG A 229 24.85 -48.12 7.45
N PRO A 230 25.52 -48.35 8.59
CA PRO A 230 24.90 -49.04 9.71
C PRO A 230 23.70 -48.22 10.20
N GLY A 231 22.55 -48.89 10.29
CA GLY A 231 21.28 -48.28 10.67
C GLY A 231 21.39 -47.53 11.99
N HIS A 232 21.06 -46.24 11.96
CA HIS A 232 20.80 -45.51 13.19
C HIS A 232 19.42 -45.92 13.74
N PRO A 233 19.35 -46.28 15.03
CA PRO A 233 18.14 -46.79 15.66
C PRO A 233 17.05 -45.71 15.68
N ALA A 234 15.82 -46.14 15.43
CA ALA A 234 14.62 -45.33 15.49
C ALA A 234 14.55 -44.58 16.83
N ALA A 235 14.57 -43.25 16.76
CA ALA A 235 14.28 -42.40 17.90
C ALA A 235 12.84 -42.64 18.33
N HIS A 236 12.70 -43.18 19.53
CA HIS A 236 11.46 -43.37 20.27
C HIS A 236 10.77 -42.00 20.41
N VAL A 237 9.74 -41.76 19.61
CA VAL A 237 8.83 -40.61 19.80
C VAL A 237 7.97 -40.94 21.01
N LEU A 238 8.29 -40.29 22.12
CA LEU A 238 7.49 -40.34 23.34
C LEU A 238 6.15 -39.63 23.09
N ASP A 239 5.11 -40.44 23.23
CA ASP A 239 3.71 -40.08 23.27
C ASP A 239 3.45 -39.17 24.48
N GLY A 240 3.13 -37.90 24.20
CA GLY A 240 2.84 -36.87 25.20
C GLY A 240 1.37 -36.46 25.15
N ILE A 241 0.48 -37.37 25.55
CA ILE A 241 -0.94 -37.10 25.77
C ILE A 241 -1.10 -36.18 26.99
N GLY A 242 -1.37 -34.90 26.72
CA GLY A 242 -1.84 -33.94 27.72
C GLY A 242 -3.33 -33.67 27.54
N LYS A 243 -4.17 -34.52 28.14
CA LYS A 243 -5.57 -34.20 28.46
C LYS A 243 -5.57 -33.21 29.64
N GLY A 244 -6.21 -32.06 29.47
CA GLY A 244 -6.49 -31.13 30.55
C GLY A 244 -7.92 -30.63 30.42
N ASP A 245 -8.83 -31.28 31.14
CA ASP A 245 -10.18 -30.80 31.44
C ASP A 245 -10.08 -29.82 32.62
N GLY A 246 -10.76 -28.69 32.53
CA GLY A 246 -10.88 -27.66 33.56
C GLY A 246 -11.70 -26.47 33.07
#